data_AF-A0AAW5F4R9-F1
#
_entry.id   AF-A0AAW5F4R9-F1
#
_cell.length_a   1.000
_cell.length_b   1.000
_cell.length_c   1.000
_cell.angle_alpha   90.00
_cell.angle_beta   90.00
_cell.angle_gamma   90.00
#
_symmetry.space_group_name_H-M   'P 1'
#
loop_
_entity.id
_entity.type
_entity.pdbx_description
1 polymer ?
#
loop_
_entity_poly.entity_id
_entity_poly.type
_entity_poly.pdbx_seq_one_letter_code
_entity_poly.pdbx_strand_id
1 'polypeptide(L)'
;MDKEILSQYIDACELIKETEREIQRLRQRRKVILQDSVKGSMQEFPYAAQSYHIEGLVYATVQTPGLLDEEEELLEERRAAAAEIKVQVEAWLNTVPQRLQRIIRMKIFEEMTWAQVAVRMGRKATPDGIRKEFENFMKVS
;
A
#
# COMPACT_ATOMS: atom_id res chain seq x y z
N MET A 1 5.52 7.43 -23.51
CA MET A 1 4.88 7.14 -22.21
C MET A 1 3.61 6.40 -22.53
N ASP A 2 3.69 5.09 -22.42
CA ASP A 2 2.70 4.20 -23.01
C ASP A 2 1.47 4.08 -22.13
N LYS A 3 0.32 3.92 -22.79
CA LYS A 3 -1.02 3.83 -22.18
C LYS A 3 -1.17 2.65 -21.23
N GLU A 4 -0.23 1.71 -21.28
CA GLU A 4 -0.05 0.60 -20.34
C GLU A 4 0.27 1.08 -18.92
N ILE A 5 0.77 2.32 -18.77
CA ILE A 5 1.12 2.89 -17.47
C ILE A 5 -0.09 2.97 -16.51
N LEU A 6 -1.31 3.11 -17.04
CA LEU A 6 -2.54 3.07 -16.23
C LEU A 6 -2.85 1.66 -15.71
N SER A 7 -2.53 0.61 -16.47
CA SER A 7 -2.64 -0.77 -15.99
C SER A 7 -1.59 -1.04 -14.92
N GLN A 8 -0.35 -0.66 -15.21
CA GLN A 8 0.77 -0.78 -14.27
C GLN A 8 0.50 -0.04 -12.95
N TYR A 9 -0.26 1.05 -12.98
CA TYR A 9 -0.66 1.76 -11.75
C TYR A 9 -1.58 0.94 -10.85
N ILE A 10 -2.58 0.27 -11.43
CA ILE A 10 -3.52 -0.57 -10.65
C ILE A 10 -2.71 -1.69 -9.99
N ASP A 11 -1.89 -2.38 -10.78
CA ASP A 11 -1.04 -3.47 -10.31
C ASP A 11 -0.05 -2.97 -9.25
N ALA A 12 0.59 -1.81 -9.45
CA ALA A 12 1.47 -1.20 -8.46
C ALA A 12 0.74 -0.83 -7.16
N CYS A 13 -0.49 -0.33 -7.24
CA CYS A 13 -1.28 -0.02 -6.04
C CYS A 13 -1.68 -1.26 -5.26
N GLU A 14 -2.12 -2.33 -5.93
CA GLU A 14 -2.39 -3.59 -5.27
C GLU A 14 -1.10 -4.20 -4.70
N LEU A 15 0.00 -4.12 -5.43
CA LEU A 15 1.29 -4.61 -4.96
C LEU A 15 1.78 -3.87 -3.71
N ILE A 16 1.60 -2.55 -3.62
CA ILE A 16 1.89 -1.77 -2.41
C ILE A 16 1.03 -2.28 -1.24
N LYS A 17 -0.28 -2.47 -1.45
CA LYS A 17 -1.17 -2.97 -0.39
C LYS A 17 -0.78 -4.38 0.08
N GLU A 18 -0.42 -5.27 -0.85
CA GLU A 18 0.04 -6.63 -0.54
C GLU A 18 1.33 -6.59 0.28
N THR A 19 2.32 -5.83 -0.20
CA THR A 19 3.62 -5.67 0.45
C THR A 19 3.49 -5.04 1.84
N GLU A 20 2.62 -4.04 2.01
CA GLU A 20 2.35 -3.43 3.32
C GLU A 20 1.70 -4.42 4.30
N ARG A 21 0.77 -5.27 3.82
CA ARG A 21 0.19 -6.34 4.65
C ARG A 21 1.25 -7.37 5.04
N GLU A 22 2.17 -7.69 4.13
CA GLU A 22 3.25 -8.65 4.39
C GLU A 22 4.23 -8.12 5.44
N ILE A 23 4.70 -6.87 5.29
CA ILE A 23 5.51 -6.16 6.30
C ILE A 23 4.77 -6.14 7.65
N GLN A 24 3.47 -5.84 7.67
CA GLN A 24 2.69 -5.83 8.91
C GLN A 24 2.65 -7.21 9.57
N ARG A 25 2.47 -8.30 8.81
CA ARG A 25 2.51 -9.67 9.33
C ARG A 25 3.89 -10.01 9.87
N LEU A 26 4.95 -9.62 9.17
CA LEU A 26 6.34 -9.83 9.58
C LEU A 26 6.61 -9.14 10.93
N ARG A 27 6.18 -7.88 11.07
CA ARG A 27 6.26 -7.11 12.33
C ARG A 27 5.41 -7.72 13.44
N GLN A 28 4.23 -8.25 13.14
CA GLN A 28 3.41 -8.95 14.13
C GLN A 28 4.08 -10.24 14.63
N ARG A 29 4.64 -11.06 13.72
CA ARG A 29 5.41 -12.25 14.10
C ARG A 29 6.58 -11.87 15.01
N ARG A 30 7.32 -10.80 14.68
CA ARG A 30 8.41 -10.27 15.51
C ARG A 30 7.96 -9.88 16.93
N LYS A 31 6.79 -9.24 17.07
CA LYS A 31 6.21 -8.89 18.39
C LYS A 31 5.77 -10.11 19.21
N VAL A 32 5.19 -11.12 18.56
CA VAL A 32 4.74 -12.35 19.24
C VAL A 32 5.93 -13.19 19.72
N ILE A 33 7.08 -13.07 19.05
CA ILE A 33 8.28 -13.84 19.38
C ILE A 33 8.91 -13.45 20.74
N LEU A 34 8.49 -12.37 21.44
CA LEU A 34 8.84 -12.23 22.85
C LEU A 34 8.02 -11.23 23.65
N GLN A 35 7.09 -11.76 24.43
CA GLN A 35 6.61 -11.14 25.65
C GLN A 35 6.59 -12.21 26.74
N ASP A 36 7.32 -11.96 27.83
CA ASP A 36 7.22 -12.76 29.04
C ASP A 36 7.03 -11.85 30.25
N SER A 37 6.29 -12.32 31.25
CA SER A 37 6.06 -11.59 32.49
C SER A 37 6.69 -12.36 33.63
N VAL A 38 7.76 -11.79 34.19
CA VAL A 38 8.41 -12.37 35.36
C VAL A 38 7.99 -11.61 36.61
N LYS A 39 7.82 -12.34 37.71
CA LYS A 39 7.60 -11.74 39.03
C LYS A 39 8.94 -11.60 39.72
N GLY A 40 9.26 -10.38 40.16
CA GLY A 40 10.45 -10.09 40.95
C GLY A 40 10.09 -9.26 42.18
N SER A 41 11.09 -8.89 42.96
CA SER A 41 10.96 -7.90 44.02
C SER A 41 11.45 -6.54 43.52
N MET A 42 10.91 -5.46 44.08
CA MET A 42 11.46 -4.11 43.87
C MET A 42 12.95 -4.08 44.19
N GLN A 43 13.71 -3.22 43.51
CA GLN A 43 15.15 -3.09 43.73
C GLN A 43 15.50 -2.49 45.10
N GLU A 44 14.61 -1.66 45.65
CA GLU A 44 14.78 -1.01 46.95
C GLU A 44 13.84 -1.55 48.03
N PHE A 45 14.28 -1.44 49.28
CA PHE A 45 13.49 -1.79 50.46
C PHE A 45 12.15 -1.01 50.45
N PRO A 46 10.99 -1.66 50.64
CA PRO A 46 10.76 -2.92 51.35
C PRO A 46 10.67 -4.19 50.49
N TYR A 47 11.28 -4.22 49.29
CA TYR A 47 11.33 -5.40 48.41
C TYR A 47 9.94 -6.01 48.10
N ALA A 48 8.92 -5.16 47.90
CA ALA A 48 7.58 -5.62 47.57
C ALA A 48 7.56 -6.39 46.24
N ALA A 49 6.62 -7.33 46.10
CA ALA A 49 6.45 -8.10 44.87
C ALA A 49 6.01 -7.17 43.73
N GLN A 50 6.71 -7.23 42.60
CA GLN A 50 6.46 -6.46 41.39
C GLN A 50 6.51 -7.38 40.16
N SER A 51 5.57 -7.17 39.24
CA SER A 51 5.61 -7.82 37.92
C SER A 51 6.43 -6.98 36.95
N TYR A 52 7.41 -7.60 36.31
CA TYR A 52 8.20 -7.00 35.24
C TYR A 52 7.77 -7.61 33.90
N HIS A 53 7.54 -6.75 32.92
CA HIS A 53 7.32 -7.18 31.54
C HIS A 53 8.68 -7.19 30.86
N ILE A 54 9.11 -8.35 30.41
CA ILE A 54 10.37 -8.52 29.68
C ILE A 54 10.04 -8.78 28.22
N GLU A 55 10.63 -7.98 27.37
CA GLU A 55 10.61 -8.14 25.91
C GLU A 55 12.06 -8.45 25.47
N GLY A 56 12.23 -9.28 24.45
CA GLY A 56 13.55 -9.76 23.99
C GLY A 56 13.45 -10.42 22.61
N LEU A 57 14.49 -11.11 22.17
CA LEU A 57 14.43 -11.97 20.97
C LEU A 57 14.86 -13.39 21.35
N VAL A 58 14.04 -14.42 21.07
CA VAL A 58 14.43 -15.81 21.34
C VAL A 58 15.35 -16.17 20.19
N TYR A 59 16.64 -16.25 20.50
CA TYR A 59 17.70 -16.58 19.55
C TYR A 59 17.46 -17.90 18.78
N ALA A 60 16.50 -18.73 19.23
CA ALA A 60 16.23 -20.06 18.68
C ALA A 60 15.18 -20.11 17.55
N THR A 61 14.30 -19.12 17.37
CA THR A 61 13.27 -19.15 16.31
C THR A 61 13.67 -18.45 15.02
N VAL A 62 14.84 -17.81 14.99
CA VAL A 62 15.41 -17.20 13.79
C VAL A 62 16.72 -17.90 13.50
N GLN A 63 16.78 -18.75 12.47
CA GLN A 63 18.03 -19.43 12.10
C GLN A 63 19.16 -18.44 11.76
N THR A 64 18.85 -17.17 11.45
CA THR A 64 19.83 -16.09 11.36
C THR A 64 19.11 -14.74 11.54
N PRO A 65 19.39 -13.94 12.59
CA PRO A 65 18.78 -12.62 12.79
C PRO A 65 18.85 -11.72 11.55
N GLY A 66 19.96 -11.79 10.79
CA GLY A 66 20.14 -11.04 9.55
C GLY A 66 19.15 -11.41 8.44
N LEU A 67 18.63 -12.64 8.37
CA LEU A 67 17.68 -13.05 7.32
C LEU A 67 16.34 -12.32 7.43
N LEU A 68 15.89 -11.98 8.65
CA LEU A 68 14.64 -11.24 8.83
C LEU A 68 14.80 -9.77 8.48
N ASP A 69 15.97 -9.19 8.77
CA ASP A 69 16.29 -7.82 8.40
C ASP A 69 16.46 -7.71 6.87
N GLU A 70 17.10 -8.69 6.22
CA GLU A 70 17.20 -8.82 4.75
C GLU A 70 15.82 -9.00 4.08
N GLU A 71 14.92 -9.79 4.68
CA GLU A 71 13.55 -9.97 4.18
C GLU A 71 12.73 -8.67 4.29
N GLU A 72 12.87 -7.91 5.39
CA GLU A 72 12.23 -6.60 5.54
C GLU A 72 12.79 -5.60 4.53
N GLU A 73 14.11 -5.56 4.32
CA GLU A 73 14.77 -4.68 3.34
C GLU A 73 14.27 -4.97 1.92
N LEU A 74 14.21 -6.25 1.51
CA LEU A 74 13.71 -6.63 0.19
C LEU A 74 12.24 -6.22 -0.03
N LEU A 75 11.40 -6.35 1.01
CA LEU A 75 10.01 -5.91 0.95
C LEU A 75 9.89 -4.38 0.87
N GLU A 76 10.76 -3.64 1.57
CA GLU A 76 10.81 -2.18 1.47
C GLU A 76 11.28 -1.71 0.09
N GLU A 77 12.28 -2.35 -0.51
CA GLU A 77 12.73 -2.08 -1.87
C GLU A 77 11.60 -2.32 -2.88
N ARG A 78 10.90 -3.45 -2.77
CA ARG A 78 9.76 -3.77 -3.64
C ARG A 78 8.64 -2.74 -3.52
N ARG A 79 8.36 -2.28 -2.30
CA ARG A 79 7.40 -1.19 -2.03
C ARG A 79 7.87 0.13 -2.63
N ALA A 80 9.15 0.46 -2.54
CA ALA A 80 9.72 1.69 -3.09
C ALA A 80 9.61 1.71 -4.63
N ALA A 81 9.95 0.60 -5.29
CA ALA A 81 9.81 0.47 -6.75
C ALA A 81 8.35 0.65 -7.21
N ALA A 82 7.39 0.02 -6.50
CA ALA A 82 5.97 0.19 -6.81
C ALA A 82 5.48 1.63 -6.53
N ALA A 83 5.99 2.29 -5.48
CA ALA A 83 5.70 3.68 -5.18
C ALA A 83 6.25 4.64 -6.25
N GLU A 84 7.40 4.33 -6.85
CA GLU A 84 7.96 5.12 -7.94
C GLU A 84 7.05 5.10 -9.17
N ILE A 85 6.56 3.91 -9.56
CA ILE A 85 5.57 3.77 -10.65
C ILE A 85 4.32 4.59 -10.36
N LYS A 86 3.83 4.54 -9.11
CA LYS A 86 2.68 5.34 -8.67
C LYS A 86 2.91 6.84 -8.88
N VAL A 87 4.07 7.36 -8.47
CA VAL A 87 4.45 8.77 -8.63
C VAL A 87 4.56 9.15 -10.10
N GLN A 88 5.16 8.29 -10.94
CA GLN A 88 5.26 8.52 -12.38
C GLN A 88 3.89 8.65 -13.05
N VAL A 89 2.93 7.80 -12.67
CA VAL A 89 1.55 7.86 -13.18
C VAL A 89 0.84 9.11 -12.69
N GLU A 90 1.00 9.49 -11.43
CA GLU A 90 0.40 10.71 -10.88
C GLU A 90 0.97 11.97 -11.55
N ALA A 91 2.27 12.00 -11.82
CA ALA A 91 2.93 13.06 -12.59
C ALA A 91 2.38 13.12 -14.02
N TRP A 92 2.20 11.98 -14.68
CA TRP A 92 1.56 11.92 -15.99
C TRP A 92 0.10 12.39 -15.93
N LEU A 93 -0.66 11.98 -14.92
CA LEU A 93 -2.07 12.35 -14.74
C LEU A 93 -2.23 13.87 -14.61
N ASN A 94 -1.27 14.55 -13.97
CA ASN A 94 -1.25 16.02 -13.88
C ASN A 94 -1.16 16.72 -15.24
N THR A 95 -0.64 16.07 -16.28
CA THR A 95 -0.60 16.61 -17.65
C THR A 95 -1.93 16.47 -18.39
N VAL A 96 -2.82 15.59 -17.93
CA VAL A 96 -4.12 15.30 -18.55
C VAL A 96 -5.13 16.41 -18.23
N PRO A 97 -6.07 16.78 -19.13
CA PRO A 97 -7.13 17.74 -18.80
C PRO A 97 -7.99 17.30 -17.60
N GLN A 98 -8.37 18.27 -16.74
CA GLN A 98 -9.09 18.03 -15.48
C GLN A 98 -10.36 17.16 -15.62
N ARG A 99 -11.10 17.33 -16.73
CA ARG A 99 -12.30 16.53 -17.01
C ARG A 99 -11.95 15.04 -17.21
N LEU A 100 -10.88 14.76 -17.93
CA LEU A 100 -10.39 13.41 -18.19
C LEU A 100 -9.74 12.80 -16.95
N GLN A 101 -8.98 13.58 -16.16
CA GLN A 101 -8.44 13.10 -14.88
C GLN A 101 -9.56 12.53 -13.99
N ARG A 102 -10.70 13.23 -13.90
CA ARG A 102 -11.88 12.74 -13.17
C ARG A 102 -12.44 11.44 -13.75
N ILE A 103 -12.55 11.34 -15.07
CA ILE A 103 -13.04 10.14 -15.76
C ILE A 103 -12.11 8.95 -15.49
N ILE A 104 -10.79 9.14 -15.67
CA ILE A 104 -9.77 8.12 -15.43
C ILE A 104 -9.85 7.64 -13.97
N ARG A 105 -9.89 8.56 -13.01
CA ARG A 105 -10.02 8.23 -11.59
C ARG A 105 -11.26 7.36 -11.32
N MET A 106 -12.44 7.78 -11.77
CA MET A 106 -13.66 7.00 -11.51
C MET A 106 -13.69 5.66 -12.27
N LYS A 107 -13.17 5.60 -13.49
CA LYS A 107 -13.25 4.41 -14.34
C LYS A 107 -12.18 3.36 -14.01
N ILE A 108 -10.95 3.81 -13.79
CA ILE A 108 -9.75 2.97 -13.65
C ILE A 108 -9.45 2.73 -12.17
N PHE A 109 -9.50 3.77 -11.33
CA PHE A 109 -9.11 3.64 -9.92
C PHE A 109 -10.27 3.17 -9.03
N GLU A 110 -11.50 3.60 -9.34
CA GLU A 110 -12.71 3.22 -8.60
C GLU A 110 -13.51 2.11 -9.32
N GLU A 111 -13.00 1.57 -10.42
CA GLU A 111 -13.60 0.49 -11.24
C GLU A 111 -15.07 0.70 -11.65
N MET A 112 -15.56 1.95 -11.66
CA MET A 112 -16.97 2.24 -11.91
C MET A 112 -17.39 1.89 -13.34
N THR A 113 -18.68 1.59 -13.52
CA THR A 113 -19.27 1.46 -14.86
C THR A 113 -19.39 2.82 -15.55
N TRP A 114 -19.37 2.86 -16.88
CA TRP A 114 -19.57 4.10 -17.64
C TRP A 114 -20.89 4.81 -17.29
N ALA A 115 -21.92 4.05 -16.90
CA ALA A 115 -23.18 4.60 -16.40
C ALA A 115 -23.00 5.35 -15.07
N GLN A 116 -22.32 4.75 -14.09
CA GLN A 116 -22.02 5.41 -12.82
C GLN A 116 -21.13 6.64 -13.01
N VAL A 117 -20.11 6.56 -13.88
CA VAL A 117 -19.25 7.70 -14.22
C VAL A 117 -20.07 8.83 -14.84
N ALA A 118 -20.99 8.52 -15.75
CA ALA A 118 -21.88 9.51 -16.37
C ALA A 118 -22.80 10.20 -15.37
N VAL A 119 -23.42 9.44 -14.47
CA VAL A 119 -24.25 9.99 -13.39
C VAL A 119 -23.42 10.93 -12.51
N ARG A 120 -22.19 10.54 -12.13
CA ARG A 120 -21.33 11.34 -11.25
C ARG A 120 -20.70 12.55 -11.93
N MET A 121 -20.51 12.51 -13.25
CA MET A 121 -20.05 13.65 -14.05
C MET A 121 -21.17 14.69 -14.28
N GLY A 122 -22.43 14.24 -14.36
CA GLY A 122 -23.60 15.09 -14.56
C GLY A 122 -23.60 15.83 -15.89
N ARG A 123 -24.36 16.93 -15.98
CA ARG A 123 -24.38 17.86 -17.14
C ARG A 123 -24.76 17.20 -18.49
N LYS A 124 -25.79 16.35 -18.50
CA LYS A 124 -26.23 15.59 -19.70
C LYS A 124 -25.16 14.67 -20.31
N ALA A 125 -24.10 14.33 -19.56
CA ALA A 125 -23.11 13.37 -20.03
C ALA A 125 -23.75 11.98 -20.17
N THR A 126 -23.63 11.38 -21.35
CA THR A 126 -24.08 10.01 -21.61
C THR A 126 -22.93 9.02 -21.38
N PRO A 127 -23.22 7.77 -21.00
CA PRO A 127 -22.20 6.74 -20.82
C PRO A 127 -21.30 6.58 -22.05
N ASP A 128 -21.91 6.51 -23.24
CA ASP A 128 -21.18 6.41 -24.51
C ASP A 128 -20.38 7.65 -24.86
N GLY A 129 -20.88 8.84 -24.50
CA GLY A 129 -20.15 10.09 -24.71
C GLY A 129 -18.86 10.13 -23.91
N ILE A 130 -18.92 9.77 -22.62
CA ILE A 130 -17.74 9.70 -21.75
C ILE A 130 -16.78 8.62 -22.21
N ARG A 131 -17.30 7.45 -22.57
CA ARG A 131 -16.47 6.36 -23.09
C ARG A 131 -15.69 6.80 -24.33
N LYS A 132 -16.36 7.44 -25.30
CA LYS A 132 -15.70 7.97 -26.50
C LYS A 132 -14.71 9.09 -26.18
N GLU A 133 -15.03 9.97 -25.22
CA GLU A 133 -14.12 11.03 -24.78
C GLU A 133 -12.82 10.45 -24.21
N PHE A 134 -12.93 9.43 -23.36
CA PHE A 134 -11.79 8.67 -22.85
C PHE A 134 -11.05 7.92 -23.96
N GLU A 135 -11.74 7.15 -24.80
CA GLU A 135 -11.11 6.39 -25.90
C GLU A 135 -10.40 7.29 -26.90
N ASN A 136 -10.96 8.45 -27.24
CA ASN A 136 -10.33 9.41 -28.14
C ASN A 136 -9.08 10.02 -27.51
N PHE A 137 -9.13 10.38 -26.23
CA PHE A 137 -7.93 10.82 -25.51
C PHE A 137 -6.84 9.74 -25.51
N MET A 138 -7.23 8.49 -25.26
CA MET A 138 -6.33 7.34 -25.31
C MET A 138 -5.88 6.98 -26.73
N LYS A 139 -6.47 7.50 -27.80
CA LYS A 139 -6.04 7.26 -29.19
C LYS A 139 -5.14 8.35 -29.74
N VAL A 140 -5.38 9.61 -29.36
CA VAL A 140 -4.75 10.79 -29.95
C VAL A 140 -3.33 11.05 -29.42
N SER A 141 -2.99 10.53 -28.24
CA SER A 141 -1.66 10.70 -27.60
C SER A 141 -0.84 9.43 -27.62
#